data_AF-A0A8T7JTF9-F1
#
_entry.id   AF-A0A8T7JTF9-F1
#
_cell.length_a   1.000
_cell.length_b   1.000
_cell.length_c   1.000
_cell.angle_alpha   90.00
_cell.angle_beta   90.00
_cell.angle_gamma   90.00
#
_symmetry.space_group_name_H-M   'P 1'
#
loop_
_entity.id
_entity.type
_entity.pdbx_description
1 polymer ?
#
loop_
_entity_poly.entity_id
_entity_poly.type
_entity_poly.pdbx_seq_one_letter_code
_entity_poly.pdbx_strand_id
1 'polypeptide(L)'
;MSRTGKWALGMVLTAAAAFAAFQTISAPLSVTETTSEPYAEQAQPCSYRWAYQDMPELSAEFNGAIQSLNPDASGYAQAFGEECAFSDGLPANFSAMETDFHVALAVEDLKNEEEFGNWLAQVMGIVLQIPKEHLLGPNPGFVEFSFEKNPSEQLTLRVPIQKYNAEGQGKTGAVLFQLFYTQP
;
A
#
# COMPACT_ATOMS: atom_id res chain seq x y z
N MET A 1 -34.86 34.53 5.62
CA MET A 1 -35.70 33.64 6.44
C MET A 1 -34.77 32.76 7.27
N SER A 2 -34.73 32.99 8.58
CA SER A 2 -33.92 32.26 9.55
C SER A 2 -34.73 31.10 10.12
N ARG A 3 -34.12 29.91 10.22
CA ARG A 3 -34.57 28.87 11.16
C ARG A 3 -33.36 28.19 11.80
N THR A 4 -33.10 28.63 13.01
CA THR A 4 -32.28 27.98 14.04
C THR A 4 -33.01 26.76 14.58
N GLY A 5 -32.33 25.62 14.64
CA GLY A 5 -32.77 24.43 15.38
C GLY A 5 -31.71 24.07 16.41
N LYS A 6 -32.00 24.36 17.68
CA LYS A 6 -31.25 23.92 18.87
C LYS A 6 -31.88 22.64 19.44
N TRP A 7 -31.19 22.07 20.43
CA TRP A 7 -31.62 21.07 21.43
C TRP A 7 -31.41 19.60 21.00
N ALA A 8 -30.93 18.67 21.83
CA ALA A 8 -30.87 18.62 23.29
C ALA A 8 -29.70 17.75 23.79
N LEU A 9 -29.17 18.17 24.94
CA LEU A 9 -28.30 17.43 25.85
C LEU A 9 -29.10 16.29 26.51
N GLY A 10 -28.52 15.09 26.61
CA GLY A 10 -29.07 13.98 27.38
C GLY A 10 -27.98 13.27 28.18
N MET A 11 -27.84 13.63 29.45
CA MET A 11 -27.15 12.85 30.49
C MET A 11 -28.02 11.67 30.91
N VAL A 12 -27.48 10.47 31.14
CA VAL A 12 -27.95 9.57 32.23
C VAL A 12 -26.83 8.69 32.79
N LEU A 13 -26.61 8.89 34.09
CA LEU A 13 -26.17 8.06 35.22
C LEU A 13 -25.51 6.67 35.02
N THR A 14 -24.29 6.61 35.57
CA THR A 14 -23.76 5.72 36.63
C THR A 14 -24.56 4.51 37.12
N ALA A 15 -23.90 3.34 37.14
CA ALA A 15 -24.09 2.31 38.16
C ALA A 15 -22.78 1.54 38.41
N ALA A 16 -22.12 1.85 39.53
CA ALA A 16 -21.00 1.07 40.05
C ALA A 16 -21.58 -0.08 40.90
N ALA A 17 -21.40 -1.31 40.46
CA ALA A 17 -21.69 -2.50 41.26
C ALA A 17 -20.39 -3.02 41.86
N ALA A 18 -20.20 -2.79 43.16
CA ALA A 18 -19.17 -3.39 43.96
C ALA A 18 -19.49 -4.88 44.16
N PHE A 19 -18.66 -5.76 43.60
CA PHE A 19 -18.70 -7.18 43.90
C PHE A 19 -17.74 -7.50 45.04
N ALA A 20 -18.31 -8.14 46.07
CA ALA A 20 -17.65 -8.57 47.29
C ALA A 20 -16.53 -9.58 47.00
N ALA A 21 -15.35 -9.32 47.54
CA ALA A 21 -14.24 -10.25 47.57
C ALA A 21 -14.53 -11.36 48.61
N PHE A 22 -14.75 -12.59 48.15
CA PHE A 22 -14.66 -13.77 49.00
C PHE A 22 -13.18 -14.12 49.19
N GLN A 23 -12.67 -13.99 50.42
CA GLN A 23 -11.36 -14.52 50.78
C GLN A 23 -11.49 -16.00 51.14
N THR A 24 -11.28 -16.87 50.16
CA THR A 24 -10.99 -18.28 50.40
C THR A 24 -9.52 -18.41 50.81
N ILE A 25 -9.28 -18.72 52.08
CA ILE A 25 -7.96 -19.09 52.60
C ILE A 25 -7.62 -20.47 52.02
N SER A 26 -6.85 -20.49 50.94
CA SER A 26 -6.20 -21.71 50.43
C SER A 26 -4.90 -21.92 51.20
N ALA A 27 -4.72 -23.11 51.76
CA ALA A 27 -3.45 -23.57 52.29
C ALA A 27 -2.34 -23.46 51.23
N PRO A 28 -1.08 -23.19 51.61
CA PRO A 28 0.02 -23.24 50.65
C PRO A 28 0.24 -24.70 50.24
N LEU A 29 -0.39 -25.09 49.13
CA LEU A 29 0.13 -26.18 48.32
C LEU A 29 1.48 -25.68 47.81
N SER A 30 2.56 -26.34 48.20
CA SER A 30 3.84 -26.23 47.49
C SER A 30 3.59 -26.66 46.05
N VAL A 31 3.19 -25.70 45.22
CA VAL A 31 3.29 -25.81 43.77
C VAL A 31 4.79 -25.86 43.53
N THR A 32 5.30 -27.04 43.25
CA THR A 32 6.55 -27.16 42.53
C THR A 32 6.34 -26.33 41.27
N GLU A 33 6.94 -25.13 41.23
CA GLU A 33 7.15 -24.37 40.02
C GLU A 33 7.98 -25.30 39.13
N THR A 34 7.29 -26.15 38.36
CA THR A 34 7.83 -26.64 37.11
C THR A 34 7.92 -25.39 36.26
N THR A 35 9.04 -24.69 36.36
CA THR A 35 9.55 -23.80 35.33
C THR A 35 9.53 -24.64 34.06
N SER A 36 8.45 -24.53 33.30
CA SER A 36 8.46 -24.95 31.91
C SER A 36 9.52 -24.09 31.27
N GLU A 37 10.68 -24.68 30.98
CA GLU A 37 11.61 -24.07 30.04
C GLU A 37 10.78 -23.60 28.84
N PRO A 38 10.96 -22.35 28.38
CA PRO A 38 10.26 -21.89 27.21
C PRO A 38 10.60 -22.90 26.10
N TYR A 39 9.60 -23.64 25.64
CA TYR A 39 9.74 -24.51 24.49
C TYR A 39 10.11 -23.56 23.36
N ALA A 40 11.40 -23.49 23.05
CA ALA A 40 11.90 -22.71 21.95
C ALA A 40 11.25 -23.33 20.72
N GLU A 41 10.16 -22.71 20.26
CA GLU A 41 9.48 -23.06 19.03
C GLU A 41 10.56 -23.04 17.97
N GLN A 42 11.00 -24.23 17.56
CA GLN A 42 12.09 -24.34 16.60
C GLN A 42 11.56 -23.69 15.33
N ALA A 43 12.11 -22.53 15.00
CA ALA A 43 11.79 -21.81 13.78
C ALA A 43 11.92 -22.80 12.64
N GLN A 44 10.77 -23.21 12.09
CA GLN A 44 10.74 -24.15 10.99
C GLN A 44 11.56 -23.54 9.86
N PRO A 45 12.49 -24.28 9.25
CA PRO A 45 13.29 -23.75 8.16
C PRO A 45 12.35 -23.26 7.06
N CYS A 46 12.44 -21.98 6.71
CA CYS A 46 11.66 -21.41 5.62
C CYS A 46 12.53 -21.10 4.41
N SER A 47 11.93 -21.21 3.22
CA SER A 47 12.54 -20.77 1.97
C SER A 47 12.04 -19.38 1.62
N TYR A 48 12.96 -18.46 1.36
CA TYR A 48 12.63 -17.11 0.89
C TYR A 48 12.42 -17.11 -0.62
N ARG A 49 11.36 -16.45 -1.07
CA ARG A 49 11.07 -16.20 -2.49
C ARG A 49 10.57 -14.77 -2.69
N TRP A 50 10.81 -14.21 -3.87
CA TRP A 50 10.17 -12.96 -4.29
C TRP A 50 8.66 -13.13 -4.34
N ALA A 51 7.93 -12.18 -3.78
CA ALA A 51 6.49 -12.18 -3.71
C ALA A 51 5.94 -10.75 -3.84
N TYR A 52 4.65 -10.70 -4.18
CA TYR A 52 3.86 -9.48 -4.26
C TYR A 52 2.66 -9.61 -3.32
N GLN A 53 2.29 -8.53 -2.66
CA GLN A 53 1.07 -8.45 -1.87
C GLN A 53 0.25 -7.23 -2.30
N ASP A 54 -1.02 -7.47 -2.62
CA ASP A 54 -1.96 -6.40 -2.92
C ASP A 54 -2.12 -5.47 -1.71
N MET A 55 -2.24 -4.17 -1.98
CA MET A 55 -2.53 -3.17 -0.95
C MET A 55 -3.92 -2.60 -1.20
N PRO A 56 -5.02 -3.28 -0.79
CA PRO A 56 -6.37 -2.97 -1.25
C PRO A 56 -6.86 -1.59 -0.82
N GLU A 57 -6.55 -1.15 0.39
CA GLU A 57 -6.92 0.19 0.87
C GLU A 57 -6.20 1.28 0.06
N LEU A 58 -4.87 1.17 -0.07
CA LEU A 58 -4.07 2.13 -0.86
C LEU A 58 -4.45 2.09 -2.34
N SER A 59 -4.74 0.91 -2.88
CA SER A 59 -5.18 0.73 -4.26
C SER A 59 -6.52 1.43 -4.52
N ALA A 60 -7.48 1.32 -3.59
CA ALA A 60 -8.77 1.98 -3.73
C ALA A 60 -8.62 3.52 -3.72
N GLU A 61 -7.80 4.06 -2.81
CA GLU A 61 -7.51 5.50 -2.74
C GLU A 61 -6.79 5.98 -4.00
N PHE A 62 -5.73 5.29 -4.40
CA PHE A 62 -4.94 5.62 -5.58
C PHE A 62 -5.79 5.53 -6.86
N ASN A 63 -6.55 4.46 -7.05
CA ASN A 63 -7.45 4.32 -8.20
C ASN A 63 -8.47 5.46 -8.26
N GLY A 64 -9.05 5.85 -7.12
CA GLY A 64 -9.98 6.99 -7.04
C GLY A 64 -9.34 8.31 -7.47
N ALA A 65 -8.07 8.54 -7.08
CA ALA A 65 -7.31 9.71 -7.50
C ALA A 65 -6.99 9.68 -9.00
N ILE A 66 -6.60 8.52 -9.55
CA ILE A 66 -6.36 8.32 -10.99
C ILE A 66 -7.64 8.55 -11.80
N GLN A 67 -8.77 7.97 -11.38
CA GLN A 67 -10.06 8.13 -12.05
C GLN A 67 -10.60 9.56 -11.98
N SER A 68 -10.19 10.34 -10.97
CA SER A 68 -10.51 11.76 -10.89
C SER A 68 -9.75 12.59 -11.94
N LEU A 69 -8.60 12.11 -12.43
CA LEU A 69 -7.89 12.72 -13.57
C LEU A 69 -8.46 12.24 -14.91
N ASN A 70 -8.71 10.93 -15.02
CA ASN A 70 -9.30 10.33 -16.21
C ASN A 70 -10.20 9.13 -15.82
N PRO A 71 -11.53 9.21 -16.02
CA PRO A 71 -12.46 8.15 -15.65
C PRO A 71 -12.20 6.78 -16.32
N ASP A 72 -11.55 6.77 -17.48
CA ASP A 72 -11.24 5.56 -18.24
C ASP A 72 -9.86 4.96 -17.85
N ALA A 73 -9.12 5.62 -16.96
CA ALA A 73 -7.87 5.10 -16.42
C ALA A 73 -8.12 4.20 -15.20
N SER A 74 -7.14 3.37 -14.88
CA SER A 74 -7.12 2.56 -13.67
C SER A 74 -5.77 2.63 -12.99
N GLY A 75 -5.75 2.45 -11.67
CA GLY A 75 -4.52 2.35 -10.90
C GLY A 75 -4.64 1.37 -9.75
N TYR A 76 -3.52 0.77 -9.35
CA TYR A 76 -3.44 -0.02 -8.12
C TYR A 76 -2.03 0.07 -7.52
N ALA A 77 -1.91 -0.35 -6.26
CA ALA A 77 -0.65 -0.40 -5.52
C ALA A 77 -0.40 -1.82 -5.00
N GLN A 78 0.86 -2.25 -5.02
CA GLN A 78 1.29 -3.52 -4.47
C GLN A 78 2.62 -3.38 -3.72
N ALA A 79 2.81 -4.19 -2.70
CA ALA A 79 4.10 -4.32 -2.04
C ALA A 79 4.91 -5.42 -2.71
N PHE A 80 6.15 -5.12 -3.09
CA PHE A 80 7.13 -6.10 -3.55
C PHE A 80 8.11 -6.42 -2.44
N GLY A 81 8.43 -7.71 -2.25
CA GLY A 81 9.36 -8.11 -1.20
C GLY A 81 9.61 -9.62 -1.13
N GLU A 82 10.12 -10.06 0.01
CA GLU A 82 10.43 -11.47 0.25
C GLU A 82 9.35 -12.13 1.10
N GLU A 83 8.84 -13.26 0.64
CA GLU A 83 7.98 -14.15 1.41
C GLU A 83 8.79 -15.36 1.89
N CYS A 84 8.79 -15.57 3.20
CA CYS A 84 9.29 -16.76 3.87
C CYS A 84 8.14 -17.78 3.89
N ALA A 85 8.32 -18.93 3.22
CA ALA A 85 7.34 -20.01 3.21
C ALA A 85 7.87 -21.24 3.96
N PHE A 86 7.02 -21.86 4.77
CA PHE A 86 7.30 -23.12 5.44
C PHE A 86 7.44 -24.28 4.44
N SER A 87 7.90 -25.43 4.92
CA SER A 87 8.11 -26.63 4.09
C SER A 87 6.82 -27.22 3.48
N ASP A 88 5.66 -26.89 4.04
CA ASP A 88 4.33 -27.20 3.48
C ASP A 88 3.86 -26.19 2.43
N GLY A 89 4.66 -25.15 2.16
CA GLY A 89 4.38 -24.08 1.20
C GLY A 89 3.53 -22.94 1.74
N LEU A 90 3.11 -22.99 3.02
CA LEU A 90 2.33 -21.91 3.63
C LEU A 90 3.23 -20.71 3.96
N PRO A 91 2.75 -19.47 3.73
CA PRO A 91 3.52 -18.28 4.05
C PRO A 91 3.64 -18.12 5.56
N ALA A 92 4.87 -17.97 6.03
CA ALA A 92 5.21 -17.70 7.41
C ALA A 92 5.25 -16.19 7.68
N ASN A 93 5.87 -15.44 6.78
CA ASN A 93 6.03 -13.99 6.90
C ASN A 93 6.32 -13.33 5.54
N PHE A 94 5.96 -12.06 5.41
CA PHE A 94 6.31 -11.21 4.26
C PHE A 94 7.08 -9.98 4.73
N SER A 95 8.17 -9.68 4.04
CA SER A 95 9.02 -8.52 4.27
C SER A 95 9.03 -7.65 3.03
N ALA A 96 8.27 -6.56 3.05
CA ALA A 96 8.23 -5.60 1.95
C ALA A 96 9.59 -4.90 1.77
N MET A 97 10.01 -4.78 0.51
CA MET A 97 11.17 -4.00 0.09
C MET A 97 10.77 -2.64 -0.48
N GLU A 98 9.64 -2.59 -1.18
CA GLU A 98 9.09 -1.38 -1.78
C GLU A 98 7.59 -1.48 -2.03
N THR A 99 6.99 -0.33 -2.34
CA THR A 99 5.61 -0.20 -2.82
C THR A 99 5.64 0.28 -4.26
N ASP A 100 5.08 -0.52 -5.16
CA ASP A 100 4.98 -0.20 -6.56
C ASP A 100 3.55 0.21 -6.92
N PHE A 101 3.44 1.13 -7.86
CA PHE A 101 2.17 1.60 -8.39
C PHE A 101 2.07 1.23 -9.87
N HIS A 102 0.88 0.86 -10.29
CA HIS A 102 0.58 0.51 -11.67
C HIS A 102 -0.57 1.37 -12.15
N VAL A 103 -0.43 1.93 -13.35
CA VAL A 103 -1.45 2.78 -13.97
C VAL A 103 -1.65 2.34 -15.40
N ALA A 104 -2.91 2.10 -15.77
CA ALA A 104 -3.29 1.80 -17.15
C ALA A 104 -4.19 2.90 -17.70
N LEU A 105 -3.93 3.31 -18.93
CA LEU A 105 -4.70 4.31 -19.67
C LEU A 105 -4.94 3.83 -21.11
N ALA A 106 -6.22 3.77 -21.51
CA ALA A 106 -6.59 3.54 -22.89
C ALA A 106 -6.25 4.76 -23.77
N VAL A 107 -5.62 4.55 -24.92
CA VAL A 107 -5.17 5.62 -25.83
C VAL A 107 -5.43 5.26 -27.29
N GLU A 108 -5.62 6.26 -28.15
CA GLU A 108 -5.86 6.00 -29.59
C GLU A 108 -4.55 5.82 -30.39
N ASP A 109 -3.47 6.48 -29.96
CA ASP A 109 -2.17 6.48 -30.62
C ASP A 109 -1.02 6.35 -29.61
N LEU A 110 -0.15 5.35 -29.83
CA LEU A 110 1.04 5.08 -29.00
C LEU A 110 2.23 5.99 -29.31
N LYS A 111 2.05 7.00 -30.16
CA LYS A 111 3.11 7.95 -30.55
C LYS A 111 2.97 9.32 -29.88
N ASN A 112 1.97 9.52 -29.03
CA ASN A 112 1.69 10.81 -28.42
C ASN A 112 2.54 11.06 -27.15
N GLU A 113 3.85 11.18 -27.33
CA GLU A 113 4.81 11.38 -26.24
C GLU A 113 4.51 12.63 -25.40
N GLU A 114 3.95 13.67 -26.01
CA GLU A 114 3.56 14.90 -25.32
C GLU A 114 2.44 14.64 -24.31
N GLU A 115 1.36 13.96 -24.73
CA GLU A 115 0.28 13.60 -23.81
C GLU A 115 0.75 12.59 -22.75
N PHE A 116 1.58 11.63 -23.12
CA PHE A 116 2.09 10.63 -22.18
C PHE A 116 2.94 11.27 -21.09
N GLY A 117 3.85 12.19 -21.46
CA GLY A 117 4.64 12.90 -20.47
C GLY A 117 3.81 13.81 -19.57
N ASN A 118 2.77 14.46 -20.10
CA ASN A 118 1.84 15.23 -19.27
C ASN A 118 1.07 14.33 -18.28
N TRP A 119 0.65 13.14 -18.73
CA TRP A 119 0.02 12.13 -17.88
C TRP A 119 0.95 11.65 -16.77
N LEU A 120 2.21 11.31 -17.11
CA LEU A 120 3.26 10.96 -16.15
C LEU A 120 3.38 12.03 -15.05
N ALA A 121 3.48 13.31 -15.42
CA ALA A 121 3.63 14.40 -14.46
C ALA A 121 2.44 14.48 -13.47
N GLN A 122 1.21 14.31 -13.96
CA GLN A 122 0.01 14.36 -13.14
C GLN A 122 -0.06 13.19 -12.15
N VAL A 123 0.17 11.97 -12.65
CA VAL A 123 0.15 10.75 -11.83
C VAL A 123 1.27 10.76 -10.79
N MET A 124 2.49 11.13 -11.18
CA MET A 124 3.59 11.27 -10.23
C MET A 124 3.27 12.34 -9.18
N GLY A 125 2.54 13.40 -9.54
CA GLY A 125 2.02 14.38 -8.59
C GLY A 125 1.13 13.78 -7.50
N ILE A 126 0.30 12.78 -7.84
CA ILE A 126 -0.51 12.03 -6.88
C ILE A 126 0.39 11.16 -5.99
N VAL A 127 1.29 10.38 -6.60
CA VAL A 127 2.16 9.45 -5.87
C VAL A 127 3.05 10.17 -4.85
N LEU A 128 3.56 11.36 -5.19
CA LEU A 128 4.38 12.15 -4.28
C LEU A 128 3.60 12.79 -3.10
N GLN A 129 2.27 12.77 -3.13
CA GLN A 129 1.42 13.22 -2.03
C GLN A 129 1.07 12.09 -1.05
N ILE A 130 1.33 10.83 -1.40
CA ILE A 130 1.07 9.68 -0.53
C ILE A 130 2.04 9.75 0.66
N PRO A 131 1.55 9.76 1.91
CA PRO A 131 2.40 9.77 3.09
C PRO A 131 3.31 8.52 3.14
N LYS A 132 4.57 8.71 3.55
CA LYS A 132 5.55 7.61 3.58
C LYS A 132 5.11 6.46 4.50
N GLU A 133 4.40 6.76 5.57
CA GLU A 133 3.83 5.80 6.51
C GLU A 133 2.76 4.88 5.91
N HIS A 134 2.21 5.21 4.74
CA HIS A 134 1.29 4.35 3.99
C HIS A 134 2.03 3.43 3.02
N LEU A 135 3.33 3.64 2.79
CA LEU A 135 4.15 2.82 1.92
C LEU A 135 4.83 1.72 2.72
N LEU A 136 4.84 0.51 2.17
CA LEU A 136 5.58 -0.62 2.71
C LEU A 136 6.98 -0.70 2.10
N GLY A 137 7.93 -1.10 2.95
CA GLY A 137 9.33 -1.27 2.58
C GLY A 137 10.19 -0.01 2.73
N PRO A 138 11.52 -0.17 2.82
CA PRO A 138 12.45 0.96 2.95
C PRO A 138 12.66 1.74 1.65
N ASN A 139 12.42 1.12 0.49
CA ASN A 139 12.67 1.73 -0.82
C ASN A 139 11.38 2.32 -1.39
N PRO A 140 11.48 3.40 -2.19
CA PRO A 140 10.30 4.11 -2.69
C PRO A 140 9.56 3.40 -3.82
N GLY A 141 10.13 2.38 -4.48
CA GLY A 141 9.52 1.67 -5.60
C GLY A 141 9.46 2.47 -6.90
N PHE A 142 8.55 2.07 -7.80
CA PHE A 142 8.31 2.72 -9.09
C PHE A 142 6.82 2.91 -9.38
N VAL A 143 6.54 3.73 -10.40
CA VAL A 143 5.24 3.77 -11.07
C VAL A 143 5.40 3.17 -12.47
N GLU A 144 4.66 2.12 -12.77
CA GLU A 144 4.56 1.54 -14.10
C GLU A 144 3.36 2.12 -14.83
N PHE A 145 3.60 2.66 -16.00
CA PHE A 145 2.57 3.21 -16.87
C PHE A 145 2.36 2.26 -18.05
N SER A 146 1.12 1.84 -18.26
CA SER A 146 0.65 1.09 -19.41
C SER A 146 -0.26 1.99 -20.26
N PHE A 147 0.18 2.33 -21.47
CA PHE A 147 -0.64 3.01 -22.48
C PHE A 147 -1.16 1.97 -23.46
N GLU A 148 -2.48 1.79 -23.53
CA GLU A 148 -3.10 0.65 -24.17
C GLU A 148 -3.96 1.11 -25.35
N LYS A 149 -3.53 0.77 -26.56
CA LYS A 149 -4.34 1.04 -27.76
C LYS A 149 -5.34 -0.06 -28.03
N ASN A 150 -4.91 -1.30 -27.82
CA ASN A 150 -5.74 -2.51 -27.87
C ASN A 150 -4.98 -3.65 -27.16
N PRO A 151 -5.59 -4.85 -26.96
CA PRO A 151 -4.95 -5.94 -26.22
C PRO A 151 -3.61 -6.46 -26.76
N SER A 152 -3.23 -6.10 -28.00
CA SER A 152 -1.99 -6.52 -28.65
C SER A 152 -1.00 -5.37 -28.87
N GLU A 153 -1.44 -4.12 -28.70
CA GLU A 153 -0.63 -2.91 -28.90
C GLU A 153 -0.65 -2.07 -27.62
N GLN A 154 0.43 -2.15 -26.85
CA GLN A 154 0.64 -1.34 -25.66
C GLN A 154 2.07 -0.78 -25.61
N LEU A 155 2.23 0.31 -24.88
CA LEU A 155 3.52 0.88 -24.51
C LEU A 155 3.60 0.90 -22.99
N THR A 156 4.61 0.24 -22.44
CA THR A 156 4.86 0.21 -21.00
C THR A 156 6.18 0.88 -20.68
N LEU A 157 6.21 1.71 -19.63
CA LEU A 157 7.44 2.26 -19.10
C LEU A 157 7.37 2.35 -17.57
N ARG A 158 8.53 2.24 -16.93
CA ARG A 158 8.66 2.39 -15.47
C ARG A 158 9.34 3.70 -15.13
N VAL A 159 8.76 4.41 -14.18
CA VAL A 159 9.29 5.64 -13.61
C VAL A 159 9.72 5.35 -12.18
N PRO A 160 11.02 5.13 -11.90
CA PRO A 160 11.50 5.02 -10.53
C PRO A 160 11.21 6.31 -9.78
N ILE A 161 10.53 6.22 -8.63
CA ILE A 161 10.08 7.40 -7.86
C ILE A 161 11.28 8.27 -7.44
N GLN A 162 12.40 7.63 -7.07
CA GLN A 162 13.64 8.33 -6.74
C GLN A 162 14.21 9.13 -7.92
N LYS A 163 14.23 8.55 -9.13
CA LYS A 163 14.75 9.23 -10.33
C LYS A 163 13.83 10.38 -10.74
N TYR A 164 12.51 10.21 -10.64
CA TYR A 164 11.57 11.30 -10.88
C TYR A 164 11.80 12.47 -9.92
N ASN A 165 12.00 12.21 -8.63
CA ASN A 165 12.33 13.26 -7.66
C ASN A 165 13.62 14.01 -7.99
N ALA A 166 14.65 13.30 -8.46
CA ALA A 166 15.94 13.91 -8.77
C ALA A 166 15.96 14.67 -10.10
N GLU A 167 15.29 14.15 -11.12
CA GLU A 167 15.47 14.59 -12.51
C GLU A 167 14.16 14.95 -13.22
N GLY A 168 13.03 14.37 -12.81
CA GLY A 168 11.75 14.48 -13.49
C GLY A 168 10.87 15.65 -13.03
N GLN A 169 10.99 16.07 -11.76
CA GLN A 169 10.15 17.14 -11.22
C GLN A 169 10.26 18.44 -12.02
N GLY A 170 9.09 19.03 -12.32
CA GLY A 170 8.98 20.26 -13.11
C GLY A 170 9.13 20.07 -14.62
N LYS A 171 9.42 18.85 -15.10
CA LYS A 171 9.34 18.50 -16.52
C LYS A 171 7.93 18.01 -16.85
N THR A 172 7.52 18.20 -18.09
CA THR A 172 6.23 17.77 -18.65
C THR A 172 6.42 17.41 -20.12
N GLY A 173 5.35 16.98 -20.80
CA GLY A 173 5.34 16.73 -22.23
C GLY A 173 6.36 15.67 -22.68
N ALA A 174 6.73 15.72 -23.97
CA ALA A 174 7.64 14.74 -24.56
C ALA A 174 9.00 14.68 -23.83
N VAL A 175 9.45 15.80 -23.26
CA VAL A 175 10.70 15.86 -22.48
C VAL A 175 10.67 14.94 -21.26
N LEU A 176 9.55 14.91 -20.54
CA LEU A 176 9.41 14.01 -19.39
C LEU A 176 9.26 12.56 -19.84
N PHE A 177 8.49 12.32 -20.90
CA PHE A 177 8.32 10.97 -21.45
C PHE A 177 9.67 10.36 -21.88
N GLN A 178 10.46 11.09 -22.65
CA GLN A 178 11.77 10.65 -23.16
C GLN A 178 12.83 10.45 -22.06
N LEU A 179 12.64 11.04 -20.88
CA LEU A 179 13.54 10.82 -19.73
C LEU A 179 13.47 9.38 -19.20
N PHE A 180 12.32 8.72 -19.37
CA PHE A 180 12.04 7.39 -18.82
C PHE A 180 11.77 6.33 -19.88
N TYR A 181 11.30 6.73 -21.06
CA TYR A 181 11.09 5.80 -22.16
C TYR A 181 12.43 5.35 -22.77
N THR A 182 12.70 4.05 -22.67
CA THR A 182 13.84 3.42 -23.34
C THR A 182 13.28 2.54 -24.46
N GLN A 183 13.68 2.79 -25.70
CA GLN A 183 13.24 1.93 -26.80
C GLN A 183 13.75 0.49 -26.58
N PRO A 184 12.89 -0.52 -26.78
CA PRO A 184 13.27 -1.93 -26.68
C PRO A 184 14.30 -2.34 -27.75
#